data_AF-A0A318ZMP6-F1
#
_entry.id   AF-A0A318ZMP6-F1
#
_cell.length_a   1.000
_cell.length_b   1.000
_cell.length_c   1.000
_cell.angle_alpha   90.00
_cell.angle_beta   90.00
_cell.angle_gamma   90.00
#
_symmetry.space_group_name_H-M   'P 1'
#
loop_
_entity.id
_entity.type
_entity.pdbx_description
1 polymer ?
#
loop_
_entity_poly.entity_id
_entity_poly.type
_entity_poly.pdbx_seq_one_letter_code
_entity_poly.pdbx_strand_id
1 'polypeptide(L)'
;MAWGWEQSDDAHRQVYEGEHHEAKFSHELLAGAASFEGMKLFEDHQRKQGKTVNHAFAKELLAGFVGAEIDKLAETKGMDEVEKHRAKKHAEENAHRMYEEHYERGHGAPEYDPRIPPPPRFGNEGRGWY
;
A
#
# COMPACT_ATOMS: atom_id res chain seq x y z
N MET A 1 1.83 17.27 -4.37
CA MET A 1 2.64 16.26 -3.65
C MET A 1 2.59 14.98 -4.48
N ALA A 2 3.72 14.28 -4.64
CA ALA A 2 3.95 13.42 -5.81
C ALA A 2 3.28 12.04 -5.80
N TRP A 3 2.81 11.52 -4.66
CA TRP A 3 2.09 10.25 -4.64
C TRP A 3 1.02 10.28 -3.55
N GLY A 4 -0.19 9.82 -3.86
CA GLY A 4 -1.31 9.76 -2.94
C GLY A 4 -2.18 8.58 -3.34
N TRP A 5 -3.39 8.49 -2.81
CA TRP A 5 -4.30 7.37 -3.10
C TRP A 5 -4.48 7.11 -4.61
N GLU A 6 -4.36 8.11 -5.49
CA GLU A 6 -4.78 7.99 -6.91
C GLU A 6 -3.65 7.41 -7.73
N GLN A 7 -2.49 8.04 -7.58
CA GLN A 7 -1.27 7.62 -8.23
C GLN A 7 -0.86 6.21 -7.76
N SER A 8 -1.13 5.86 -6.50
CA SER A 8 -0.80 4.55 -5.95
C SER A 8 -1.72 3.44 -6.48
N ASP A 9 -3.02 3.74 -6.65
CA ASP A 9 -3.99 2.85 -7.30
C ASP A 9 -3.64 2.65 -8.78
N ASP A 10 -3.38 3.74 -9.51
CA ASP A 10 -2.95 3.69 -10.91
C ASP A 10 -1.65 2.90 -11.10
N ALA A 11 -0.69 3.09 -10.19
CA ALA A 11 0.55 2.35 -10.19
C ALA A 11 0.33 0.87 -9.91
N HIS A 12 -0.53 0.55 -8.94
CA HIS A 12 -0.92 -0.82 -8.63
C HIS A 12 -1.52 -1.50 -9.86
N ARG A 13 -2.52 -0.90 -10.50
CA ARG A 13 -3.12 -1.43 -11.73
C ARG A 13 -2.11 -1.62 -12.85
N GLN A 14 -1.21 -0.66 -13.08
CA GLN A 14 -0.16 -0.80 -14.10
C GLN A 14 0.81 -1.95 -13.82
N VAL A 15 1.20 -2.17 -12.57
CA VAL A 15 2.18 -3.21 -12.19
C VAL A 15 1.55 -4.61 -12.15
N TYR A 16 0.27 -4.69 -11.79
CA TYR A 16 -0.45 -5.95 -11.55
C TYR A 16 -1.39 -6.39 -12.67
N GLU A 17 -2.00 -5.45 -13.39
CA GLU A 17 -3.01 -5.70 -14.42
C GLU A 17 -2.53 -5.34 -15.83
N GLY A 18 -1.54 -4.44 -15.94
CA GLY A 18 -0.96 -4.04 -17.22
C GLY A 18 -0.28 -5.19 -17.94
N GLU A 19 -0.57 -5.35 -19.23
CA GLU A 19 0.09 -6.35 -20.08
C GLU A 19 1.61 -6.16 -20.08
N HIS A 20 2.31 -7.29 -20.15
CA HIS A 20 3.77 -7.41 -20.13
C HIS A 20 4.45 -6.42 -21.08
N HIS A 21 4.85 -5.26 -20.57
CA HIS A 21 5.85 -4.43 -21.21
C HIS A 21 7.21 -4.86 -20.66
N GLU A 22 8.10 -5.34 -21.53
CA GLU A 22 9.52 -5.60 -21.24
C GLU A 22 10.31 -4.32 -20.83
N ALA A 23 9.63 -3.20 -20.61
CA ALA A 23 10.22 -1.96 -20.13
C ALA A 23 10.39 -2.02 -18.60
N LYS A 24 11.59 -1.64 -18.13
CA LYS A 24 11.87 -1.50 -16.70
C LYS A 24 10.89 -0.52 -16.05
N PHE A 25 10.18 -0.95 -15.02
CA PHE A 25 9.34 -0.07 -14.22
C PHE A 25 10.20 0.88 -13.39
N SER A 26 9.76 2.13 -13.22
CA SER A 26 10.47 3.07 -12.35
C SER A 26 10.29 2.71 -10.87
N HIS A 27 11.27 3.06 -10.03
CA HIS A 27 11.18 2.84 -8.59
C HIS A 27 9.98 3.58 -7.95
N GLU A 28 9.57 4.72 -8.51
CA GLU A 28 8.38 5.46 -8.06
C GLU A 28 7.09 4.71 -8.39
N LEU A 29 6.99 4.14 -9.59
CA LEU A 29 5.84 3.33 -9.99
C LEU A 29 5.73 2.07 -9.11
N LEU A 30 6.86 1.38 -8.88
CA LEU A 30 6.89 0.20 -8.03
C LEU A 30 6.62 0.57 -6.55
N ALA A 31 7.08 1.72 -6.10
CA ALA A 31 6.76 2.24 -4.78
C ALA A 31 5.27 2.56 -4.61
N GLY A 32 4.66 3.20 -5.60
CA GLY A 32 3.22 3.45 -5.65
C GLY A 32 2.42 2.15 -5.56
N ALA A 33 2.76 1.17 -6.39
CA ALA A 33 2.11 -0.15 -6.38
C ALA A 33 2.27 -0.87 -5.04
N ALA A 34 3.48 -0.91 -4.48
CA ALA A 34 3.74 -1.55 -3.19
C ALA A 34 3.04 -0.86 -2.01
N SER A 35 2.97 0.46 -2.02
CA SER A 35 2.26 1.20 -0.98
C SER A 35 0.76 0.91 -0.98
N PHE A 36 0.15 0.83 -2.16
CA PHE A 36 -1.28 0.51 -2.31
C PHE A 36 -1.58 -0.93 -1.91
N GLU A 37 -0.79 -1.89 -2.40
CA GLU A 37 -0.96 -3.30 -2.01
C GLU A 37 -0.68 -3.50 -0.52
N GLY A 38 0.33 -2.83 0.03
CA GLY A 38 0.62 -2.85 1.47
C GLY A 38 -0.57 -2.35 2.31
N MET A 39 -1.24 -1.28 1.88
CA MET A 39 -2.47 -0.80 2.53
C MET A 39 -3.60 -1.83 2.45
N LYS A 40 -3.78 -2.51 1.30
CA LYS A 40 -4.79 -3.57 1.15
C LYS A 40 -4.51 -4.77 2.06
N LEU A 41 -3.26 -5.24 2.09
CA LEU A 41 -2.84 -6.34 2.95
C LEU A 41 -3.02 -6.00 4.43
N PHE A 42 -2.70 -4.76 4.82
CA PHE A 42 -2.96 -4.25 6.16
C PHE A 42 -4.46 -4.27 6.49
N GLU A 43 -5.31 -3.73 5.62
CA GLU A 43 -6.77 -3.74 5.81
C GLU A 43 -7.31 -5.16 5.99
N ASP A 44 -6.98 -6.06 5.06
CA ASP A 44 -7.44 -7.42 5.08
C ASP A 44 -6.99 -8.14 6.36
N HIS A 45 -5.73 -7.97 6.73
CA HIS A 45 -5.17 -8.57 7.93
C HIS A 45 -5.88 -8.06 9.19
N GLN A 46 -5.98 -6.75 9.36
CA GLN A 46 -6.55 -6.16 10.56
C GLN A 46 -8.05 -6.41 10.68
N ARG A 47 -8.81 -6.39 9.57
CA ARG A 47 -10.24 -6.70 9.57
C ARG A 47 -10.50 -8.17 9.86
N LYS A 48 -9.66 -9.10 9.35
CA LYS A 48 -9.73 -10.52 9.72
C LYS A 48 -9.44 -10.73 11.21
N GLN A 49 -8.52 -9.97 11.80
CA GLN A 49 -8.26 -10.04 13.23
C GLN A 49 -9.36 -9.41 14.09
N GLY A 50 -10.03 -8.36 13.58
CA GLY A 50 -11.11 -7.67 14.28
C GLY A 50 -10.67 -6.87 15.51
N LYS A 51 -9.37 -6.57 15.64
CA LYS A 51 -8.80 -5.86 16.80
C LYS A 51 -8.52 -4.40 16.49
N THR A 52 -8.79 -3.53 17.46
CA THR A 52 -8.28 -2.16 17.45
C THR A 52 -6.81 -2.15 17.82
N VAL A 53 -6.03 -1.28 17.19
CA VAL A 53 -4.59 -1.14 17.46
C VAL A 53 -4.18 0.32 17.38
N ASN A 54 -3.22 0.73 18.20
CA ASN A 54 -2.72 2.09 18.14
C ASN A 54 -2.06 2.40 16.78
N HIS A 55 -2.03 3.69 16.40
CA HIS A 55 -1.52 4.12 15.10
C HIS A 55 -0.04 3.79 14.86
N ALA A 56 0.79 3.82 15.91
CA ALA A 56 2.21 3.48 15.77
C ALA A 56 2.38 2.01 15.35
N PHE A 57 1.70 1.09 16.04
CA PHE A 57 1.69 -0.33 15.69
C PHE A 57 1.08 -0.58 14.30
N ALA A 58 -0.01 0.13 13.96
CA ALA A 58 -0.61 0.02 12.64
C ALA A 58 0.37 0.41 11.51
N LYS A 59 1.10 1.52 11.69
CA LYS A 59 2.11 1.99 10.72
C LYS A 59 3.31 1.06 10.63
N GLU A 60 3.76 0.47 11.73
CA GLU A 60 4.82 -0.55 11.73
C GLU A 60 4.40 -1.81 10.97
N LEU A 61 3.19 -2.31 11.25
CA LEU A 61 2.66 -3.47 10.56
C LEU A 61 2.49 -3.20 9.06
N LEU A 62 1.96 -2.03 8.71
CA LEU A 62 1.85 -1.56 7.33
C LEU A 62 3.21 -1.48 6.64
N ALA A 63 4.24 -0.93 7.29
CA ALA A 63 5.61 -0.90 6.75
C ALA A 63 6.16 -2.33 6.51
N GLY A 64 5.81 -3.29 7.37
CA GLY A 64 6.11 -4.70 7.15
C GLY A 64 5.52 -5.25 5.86
N PHE A 65 4.23 -4.99 5.60
CA PHE A 65 3.58 -5.41 4.35
C PHE A 65 4.17 -4.72 3.13
N VAL A 66 4.43 -3.42 3.21
CA VAL A 66 5.05 -2.65 2.12
C VAL A 66 6.45 -3.17 1.81
N GLY A 67 7.26 -3.45 2.83
CA GLY A 67 8.61 -3.98 2.66
C GLY A 67 8.62 -5.34 1.95
N ALA A 68 7.74 -6.25 2.39
CA ALA A 68 7.59 -7.56 1.76
C ALA A 68 7.14 -7.45 0.28
N GLU A 69 6.25 -6.50 -0.02
CA GLU A 69 5.80 -6.28 -1.39
C GLU A 69 6.90 -5.71 -2.28
N ILE A 70 7.71 -4.78 -1.77
CA ILE A 70 8.88 -4.27 -2.50
C ILE A 70 9.90 -5.38 -2.77
N ASP A 71 10.15 -6.26 -1.81
CA ASP A 71 11.04 -7.42 -2.00
C ASP A 71 10.54 -8.29 -3.17
N LYS A 72 9.25 -8.63 -3.17
CA LYS A 72 8.61 -9.38 -4.26
C LYS A 72 8.67 -8.66 -5.62
N LEU A 73 8.40 -7.35 -5.66
CA LEU A 73 8.48 -6.57 -6.89
C LEU A 73 9.91 -6.44 -7.40
N ALA A 74 10.90 -6.32 -6.51
CA ALA A 74 12.30 -6.28 -6.91
C ALA A 74 12.73 -7.59 -7.58
N GLU A 75 12.33 -8.72 -7.01
CA GLU A 75 12.61 -10.07 -7.55
C GLU A 75 11.93 -10.31 -8.91
N THR A 76 10.67 -9.88 -9.06
CA THR A 76 9.87 -10.21 -10.25
C THR A 76 9.98 -9.18 -11.37
N LYS A 77 10.27 -7.92 -11.05
CA LYS A 77 10.31 -6.80 -12.00
C LYS A 77 11.72 -6.26 -12.25
N GLY A 78 12.73 -6.76 -11.56
CA GLY A 78 14.15 -6.49 -11.83
C GLY A 78 14.62 -5.11 -11.37
N MET A 79 14.60 -4.88 -10.05
CA MET A 79 15.22 -3.71 -9.43
C MET A 79 16.64 -4.00 -8.97
N ASP A 80 17.57 -3.05 -9.11
CA ASP A 80 18.85 -3.12 -8.38
C ASP A 80 18.66 -2.77 -6.89
N GLU A 81 19.65 -3.08 -6.05
CA GLU A 81 19.56 -2.86 -4.59
C GLU A 81 19.37 -1.37 -4.22
N VAL A 82 19.89 -0.44 -5.02
CA VAL A 82 19.77 1.00 -4.77
C VAL A 82 18.36 1.47 -5.11
N GLU A 83 17.82 1.02 -6.25
CA GLU A 83 16.43 1.24 -6.66
C GLU A 83 15.45 0.63 -5.67
N LYS A 84 15.70 -0.61 -5.22
CA LYS A 84 14.91 -1.29 -4.20
C LYS A 84 14.86 -0.50 -2.90
N HIS A 85 16.00 -0.03 -2.40
CA HIS A 85 16.05 0.78 -1.18
C HIS A 85 15.27 2.09 -1.32
N ARG A 86 15.41 2.78 -2.47
CA ARG A 86 14.65 4.00 -2.77
C ARG A 86 13.14 3.72 -2.86
N ALA A 87 12.77 2.66 -3.57
CA ALA A 87 11.37 2.26 -3.74
C ALA A 87 10.74 1.91 -2.39
N LYS A 88 11.45 1.17 -1.53
CA LYS A 88 10.99 0.82 -0.17
C LYS A 88 10.70 2.05 0.67
N LYS A 89 11.68 2.96 0.77
CA LYS A 89 11.51 4.19 1.54
C LYS A 89 10.34 5.03 1.04
N HIS A 90 10.24 5.21 -0.27
CA HIS A 90 9.14 5.97 -0.87
C HIS A 90 7.79 5.29 -0.62
N ALA A 91 7.71 3.97 -0.76
CA ALA A 91 6.48 3.22 -0.54
C ALA A 91 6.01 3.29 0.92
N GLU A 92 6.92 3.18 1.88
CA GLU A 92 6.62 3.29 3.31
C GLU A 92 6.09 4.69 3.66
N GLU A 93 6.79 5.75 3.22
CA GLU A 93 6.37 7.14 3.43
C GLU A 93 4.99 7.40 2.80
N ASN A 94 4.73 6.87 1.61
CA ASN A 94 3.46 7.01 0.94
C ASN A 94 2.32 6.26 1.65
N ALA A 95 2.57 5.01 2.06
CA ALA A 95 1.60 4.20 2.78
C ALA A 95 1.24 4.83 4.14
N HIS A 96 2.24 5.35 4.88
CA HIS A 96 1.99 6.07 6.13
C HIS A 96 1.14 7.32 5.91
N ARG A 97 1.42 8.09 4.85
CA ARG A 97 0.59 9.24 4.49
C ARG A 97 -0.84 8.84 4.14
N MET A 98 -1.03 7.80 3.34
CA MET A 98 -2.36 7.27 2.99
C MET A 98 -3.13 6.83 4.23
N TYR A 99 -2.45 6.13 5.14
CA TYR A 99 -2.99 5.73 6.44
C TYR A 99 -3.40 6.95 7.28
N GLU A 100 -2.52 7.95 7.43
CA GLU A 100 -2.80 9.19 8.17
C GLU A 100 -3.98 9.94 7.58
N GLU A 101 -4.03 10.07 6.26
CA GLU A 101 -5.09 10.77 5.55
C GLU A 101 -6.46 10.13 5.83
N HIS A 102 -6.54 8.81 5.75
CA HIS A 102 -7.80 8.10 5.95
C HIS A 102 -8.16 7.97 7.44
N TYR A 103 -7.29 7.39 8.27
CA TYR A 103 -7.61 7.00 9.64
C TYR A 103 -7.42 8.11 10.68
N GLU A 104 -6.30 8.84 10.61
CA GLU A 104 -5.99 9.85 11.62
C GLU A 104 -6.73 11.15 11.32
N ARG A 105 -6.62 11.66 10.09
CA ARG A 105 -7.20 12.95 9.69
C ARG A 105 -8.65 12.81 9.24
N GLY A 106 -8.95 11.80 8.42
CA GLY A 106 -10.29 11.59 7.86
C GLY A 106 -11.31 11.17 8.91
N HIS A 107 -10.94 10.29 9.83
CA HIS A 107 -11.84 9.78 10.87
C HIS A 107 -11.60 10.36 12.26
N GLY A 108 -10.45 11.02 12.52
CA GLY A 108 -10.14 11.58 13.83
C GLY A 108 -10.07 10.53 14.94
N ALA A 109 -9.86 9.26 14.59
CA ALA A 109 -9.85 8.17 15.55
C ALA A 109 -8.56 8.20 16.37
N PRO A 110 -8.59 7.84 17.66
CA PRO A 110 -7.37 7.75 18.48
C PRO A 110 -6.54 6.48 18.17
N GLU A 111 -7.13 5.53 17.45
CA GLU A 111 -6.53 4.26 17.08
C GLU A 111 -7.12 3.74 15.76
N TYR A 112 -6.49 2.74 15.16
CA TYR A 112 -7.12 1.98 14.09
C TYR A 112 -8.30 1.19 14.66
N ASP A 113 -9.46 1.29 14.00
CA ASP A 113 -10.65 0.53 14.34
C ASP A 113 -11.21 -0.16 13.09
N PRO A 114 -11.31 -1.50 13.06
CA PRO A 114 -11.81 -2.24 11.90
C PRO A 114 -13.29 -1.95 11.59
N ARG A 115 -14.03 -1.27 12.48
CA ARG A 115 -15.40 -0.82 12.22
C ARG A 115 -15.46 0.41 11.33
N ILE A 116 -14.37 1.17 11.25
CA ILE A 116 -14.24 2.28 10.31
C ILE A 116 -14.23 1.69 8.89
N PRO A 117 -15.00 2.24 7.93
CA PRO A 117 -14.99 1.75 6.55
C PRO A 117 -13.58 1.78 5.95
N PRO A 118 -13.22 0.80 5.10
CA PRO A 118 -11.95 0.87 4.39
C PRO A 118 -11.94 2.06 3.43
N PRO A 119 -10.75 2.49 2.99
CA PRO A 119 -10.60 3.47 1.92
C PRO A 119 -11.49 3.14 0.71
N PRO A 120 -12.28 4.08 0.18
CA PRO A 120 -13.26 3.81 -0.88
C PRO A 120 -12.65 3.19 -2.15
N ARG A 121 -11.36 3.42 -2.38
CA ARG A 121 -10.64 2.91 -3.56
C ARG A 121 -10.38 1.41 -3.52
N PHE A 122 -10.60 0.76 -2.38
CA PHE A 122 -10.61 -0.70 -2.32
C PHE A 122 -11.92 -1.31 -2.81
N GLY A 123 -12.96 -0.50 -3.08
CA GLY A 123 -14.30 -0.98 -3.41
C GLY A 123 -15.04 -0.13 -4.42
N ASN A 124 -14.80 -0.39 -5.71
CA ASN A 124 -15.82 -0.26 -6.74
C ASN A 124 -15.55 -1.22 -7.90
N GLU A 125 -15.47 -2.52 -7.62
CA GLU A 125 -15.62 -3.59 -8.60
C GLU A 125 -15.86 -4.90 -7.85
N GLY A 126 -16.90 -5.64 -8.23
CA GLY A 126 -17.29 -6.91 -7.63
C GLY A 126 -16.28 -8.02 -7.87
N ARG A 127 -15.09 -7.93 -7.26
CA ARG A 127 -14.22 -9.08 -7.03
C ARG A 127 -14.44 -9.54 -5.60
N GLY A 128 -15.39 -10.46 -5.46
CA GLY A 128 -15.58 -11.21 -4.23
C GLY A 128 -14.26 -11.90 -3.87
N TRP A 129 -13.76 -11.59 -2.68
CA TRP A 129 -12.67 -12.32 -2.07
C TRP A 129 -13.25 -13.62 -1.49
N TYR A 130 -13.18 -14.70 -2.28
CA TYR A 130 -13.29 -16.08 -1.85
C TYR A 130 -12.01 -16.82 -2.24
#